data_AF-A0A2D7KQA3-F1
#
_entry.id   AF-A0A2D7KQA3-F1
#
_cell.length_a   1.000
_cell.length_b   1.000
_cell.length_c   1.000
_cell.angle_alpha   90.00
_cell.angle_beta   90.00
_cell.angle_gamma   90.00
#
_symmetry.space_group_name_H-M   'P 1'
#
loop_
_entity.id
_entity.type
_entity.pdbx_description
1 polymer ?
#
loop_
_entity_poly.entity_id
_entity_poly.type
_entity_poly.pdbx_seq_one_letter_code
_entity_poly.pdbx_strand_id
1 'polypeptide(L)'
;MSHKLTYLIALVFLTSFHVCGNGASLFDTENRVETMPSWFYASGSQRIRYESLNKQFRSQGRGSDQQIALRTLLAIGIKSNDFNFVIEAGDSRAFLDDNGSPLSTSMVNPIELIQGYLMWEHQNLFEKDGRSSLRVGRLTLDVGSRRLVARSKFRNTMNTFSGAEWKYETKRGNQLQMFYTLPVNRAPGDTSDLKNNRIEYDRPSGRAHFWGVSYTDKSLIQDH
;
A
#
# COMPACT_ATOMS: atom_id res chain seq x y z
N MET A 1 -32.18 4.72 -35.26
CA MET A 1 -31.06 4.09 -34.53
C MET A 1 -31.05 4.63 -33.10
N SER A 2 -31.34 3.80 -32.10
CA SER A 2 -31.28 4.22 -30.69
C SER A 2 -29.81 4.29 -30.26
N HIS A 3 -29.30 5.50 -30.01
CA HIS A 3 -28.02 5.69 -29.34
C HIS A 3 -28.14 5.21 -27.89
N LYS A 4 -27.92 3.91 -27.66
CA LYS A 4 -27.81 3.38 -26.30
C LYS A 4 -26.52 3.93 -25.67
N LEU A 5 -26.67 4.83 -24.70
CA LEU A 5 -25.60 5.49 -23.95
C LEU A 5 -24.62 4.45 -23.35
N THR A 6 -23.33 4.60 -23.63
CA THR A 6 -22.26 3.83 -22.99
C THR A 6 -21.86 4.54 -21.69
N TYR A 7 -21.76 3.82 -20.58
CA TYR A 7 -21.44 4.42 -19.29
C TYR A 7 -20.55 3.52 -18.43
N LEU A 8 -19.76 4.18 -17.57
CA LEU A 8 -19.05 3.60 -16.43
C LEU A 8 -19.48 4.40 -15.20
N ILE A 9 -20.02 3.72 -14.20
CA ILE A 9 -20.34 4.30 -12.90
C ILE A 9 -19.42 3.65 -11.87
N ALA A 10 -18.67 4.47 -11.14
CA ALA A 10 -17.87 4.03 -10.01
C ALA A 10 -18.24 4.87 -8.79
N LEU A 11 -18.71 4.20 -7.74
CA LEU A 11 -19.07 4.81 -6.48
C LEU A 11 -18.13 4.26 -5.40
N VAL A 12 -17.42 5.14 -4.71
CA VAL A 12 -16.42 4.78 -3.70
C VAL A 12 -16.87 5.32 -2.35
N PHE A 13 -17.09 4.42 -1.40
CA PHE A 13 -17.18 4.75 0.01
C PHE A 13 -15.86 4.39 0.70
N LEU A 14 -15.27 5.36 1.37
CA LEU A 14 -14.04 5.18 2.12
C LEU A 14 -14.33 5.56 3.58
N THR A 15 -14.06 4.63 4.49
CA THR A 15 -14.07 4.91 5.92
C THR A 15 -12.69 4.54 6.46
N SER A 16 -11.97 5.52 6.99
CA SER A 16 -10.66 5.31 7.59
C SER A 16 -10.75 5.71 9.05
N PHE A 17 -10.14 4.91 9.92
CA PHE A 17 -9.92 5.28 11.31
C PHE A 17 -8.43 5.14 11.62
N HIS A 18 -7.88 6.16 12.25
CA HIS A 18 -6.54 6.12 12.79
C HIS A 18 -6.68 6.23 14.31
N VAL A 19 -5.92 5.44 15.06
CA VAL A 19 -5.95 5.45 16.53
C VAL A 19 -4.50 5.43 16.98
N CYS A 20 -3.92 6.63 17.07
CA CYS A 20 -2.56 6.85 17.54
C CYS A 20 -2.60 7.39 18.97
N GLY A 21 -1.74 6.87 19.85
CA GLY A 21 -1.44 7.54 21.13
C GLY A 21 -0.66 8.84 20.92
N ASN A 22 -0.31 9.54 22.01
CA ASN A 22 0.36 10.86 21.99
C ASN A 22 1.75 10.92 21.32
N GLY A 23 2.19 9.86 20.62
CA GLY A 23 3.44 9.80 19.85
C GLY A 23 3.30 10.21 18.38
N ALA A 24 4.45 10.40 17.70
CA ALA A 24 4.51 10.56 16.25
C ALA A 24 3.98 9.29 15.57
N SER A 25 2.92 9.45 14.78
CA SER A 25 2.29 8.35 14.04
C SER A 25 3.21 7.88 12.90
N LEU A 26 3.32 6.57 12.70
CA LEU A 26 4.01 5.98 11.54
C LEU A 26 3.17 6.03 10.25
N PHE A 27 1.91 6.50 10.36
CA PHE A 27 0.97 6.67 9.24
C PHE A 27 0.20 8.00 9.34
N ASP A 28 -0.69 8.29 8.40
CA ASP A 28 -1.43 9.56 8.31
C ASP A 28 -2.21 9.92 9.60
N THR A 29 -2.25 11.20 9.96
CA THR A 29 -2.61 11.70 11.32
C THR A 29 -4.01 12.28 11.47
N GLU A 30 -4.87 12.13 10.47
CA GLU A 30 -6.12 12.91 10.38
C GLU A 30 -7.16 12.56 11.47
N ASN A 31 -7.09 11.37 12.07
CA ASN A 31 -7.96 10.96 13.17
C ASN A 31 -7.10 10.42 14.33
N ARG A 32 -6.93 11.19 15.41
CA ARG A 32 -6.18 10.76 16.61
C ARG A 32 -7.14 10.44 17.73
N VAL A 33 -6.82 9.42 18.53
CA VAL A 33 -7.54 9.08 19.75
C VAL A 33 -6.52 9.13 20.89
N GLU A 34 -6.63 10.14 21.74
CA GLU A 34 -5.61 10.51 22.74
C GLU A 34 -5.44 9.49 23.88
N THR A 35 -6.21 8.40 23.91
CA THR A 35 -6.25 7.44 25.03
C THR A 35 -5.23 6.30 24.93
N MET A 36 -4.48 6.20 23.83
CA MET A 36 -3.51 5.12 23.64
C MET A 36 -2.12 5.45 24.23
N PRO A 37 -1.37 4.46 24.72
CA PRO A 37 0.02 4.66 25.16
C PRO A 37 0.90 5.24 24.04
N SER A 38 1.85 6.11 24.39
CA SER A 38 2.73 6.78 23.41
C SER A 38 3.65 5.83 22.62
N TRP A 39 3.89 4.62 23.14
CA TRP A 39 4.69 3.59 22.49
C TRP A 39 3.88 2.70 21.54
N PHE A 40 2.55 2.78 21.53
CA PHE A 40 1.68 1.93 20.75
C PHE A 40 0.95 2.71 19.65
N TYR A 41 0.79 2.06 18.49
CA TYR A 41 0.06 2.59 17.35
C TYR A 41 -0.91 1.55 16.80
N ALA A 42 -2.12 1.98 16.42
CA ALA A 42 -3.03 1.16 15.63
C ALA A 42 -3.72 2.00 14.54
N SER A 43 -4.04 1.37 13.41
CA SER A 43 -4.88 1.96 12.38
C SER A 43 -5.70 0.94 11.65
N GLY A 44 -6.80 1.40 11.08
CA GLY A 44 -7.59 0.61 10.17
C GLY A 44 -8.20 1.45 9.06
N SER A 45 -8.33 0.86 7.88
CA SER A 45 -9.09 1.50 6.81
C SER A 45 -9.99 0.47 6.15
N GLN A 46 -11.21 0.88 5.86
CA GLN A 46 -12.17 0.12 5.09
C GLN A 46 -12.53 0.91 3.83
N ARG A 47 -12.48 0.24 2.69
CA ARG A 47 -12.96 0.78 1.43
C ARG A 47 -13.97 -0.17 0.82
N ILE A 48 -15.07 0.40 0.38
CA ILE A 48 -16.09 -0.29 -0.41
C ILE A 48 -16.19 0.48 -1.72
N ARG A 49 -16.04 -0.21 -2.84
CA ARG A 49 -16.22 0.38 -4.16
C ARG A 49 -17.20 -0.46 -4.94
N TYR A 50 -18.24 0.17 -5.44
CA TYR A 50 -19.13 -0.42 -6.44
C TYR A 50 -18.77 0.15 -7.81
N GLU A 51 -18.57 -0.74 -8.79
CA GLU A 51 -18.29 -0.39 -10.18
C GLU A 51 -19.32 -1.08 -11.07
N SER A 52 -19.87 -0.35 -12.05
CA SER A 52 -20.76 -0.90 -13.07
C SER A 52 -20.37 -0.34 -14.42
N LEU A 53 -20.19 -1.23 -15.38
CA LEU A 53 -19.79 -0.92 -16.74
C LEU A 53 -20.83 -1.49 -17.71
N ASN A 54 -21.36 -0.65 -18.60
CA ASN A 54 -22.21 -1.12 -19.69
C ASN A 54 -21.45 -1.09 -21.01
N LYS A 55 -21.55 -2.17 -21.80
CA LYS A 55 -20.82 -2.41 -23.05
C LYS A 55 -19.30 -2.44 -22.81
N GLN A 56 -18.78 -3.64 -22.60
CA GLN A 56 -17.34 -3.83 -22.41
C GLN A 56 -16.56 -3.48 -23.69
N PHE A 57 -15.50 -2.69 -23.57
CA PHE A 57 -14.60 -2.33 -24.68
C PHE A 57 -13.60 -3.45 -25.05
N ARG A 58 -13.74 -4.64 -24.45
CA ARG A 58 -12.81 -5.77 -24.62
C ARG A 58 -13.31 -6.64 -25.76
N SER A 59 -12.38 -7.17 -26.58
CA SER A 59 -12.68 -7.94 -27.80
C SER A 59 -13.59 -9.17 -27.60
N GLN A 60 -13.78 -9.64 -26.37
CA GLN A 60 -14.66 -10.76 -26.00
C GLN A 60 -15.70 -10.41 -24.92
N GLY A 61 -15.73 -9.15 -24.47
CA GLY A 61 -16.64 -8.70 -23.43
C GLY A 61 -18.03 -8.48 -24.00
N ARG A 62 -19.01 -9.28 -23.58
CA ARG A 62 -20.42 -9.12 -23.98
C ARG A 62 -21.22 -8.54 -22.83
N GLY A 63 -22.16 -7.65 -23.14
CA GLY A 63 -23.09 -7.10 -22.15
C GLY A 63 -22.47 -6.08 -21.19
N SER A 64 -23.01 -6.05 -19.98
CA SER A 64 -22.54 -5.24 -18.86
C SER A 64 -21.71 -6.08 -17.88
N ASP A 65 -20.95 -5.40 -17.03
CA ASP A 65 -20.16 -5.97 -15.95
C ASP A 65 -20.42 -5.15 -14.67
N GLN A 66 -20.28 -5.76 -13.51
CA GLN A 66 -20.37 -5.07 -12.24
C GLN A 66 -19.50 -5.74 -11.19
N GLN A 67 -19.09 -4.97 -10.18
CA GLN A 67 -18.27 -5.49 -9.10
C GLN A 67 -18.44 -4.65 -7.84
N ILE A 68 -18.42 -5.31 -6.68
CA ILE A 68 -18.14 -4.70 -5.38
C ILE A 68 -16.74 -5.13 -4.96
N ALA A 69 -15.84 -4.16 -4.83
CA ALA A 69 -14.51 -4.36 -4.27
C ALA A 69 -14.48 -3.90 -2.80
N LEU A 70 -14.10 -4.82 -1.91
CA LEU A 70 -13.83 -4.54 -0.51
C LEU A 70 -12.34 -4.49 -0.27
N ARG A 71 -11.91 -3.57 0.60
CA ARG A 71 -10.56 -3.58 1.16
C ARG A 71 -10.57 -3.17 2.61
N THR A 72 -10.10 -4.06 3.47
CA THR A 72 -9.75 -3.76 4.84
C THR A 72 -8.23 -3.71 4.96
N LEU A 73 -7.70 -2.70 5.66
CA LEU A 73 -6.31 -2.68 6.11
C LEU A 73 -6.31 -2.50 7.62
N LEU A 74 -5.44 -3.22 8.31
CA LEU A 74 -5.20 -3.07 9.74
C LEU A 74 -3.70 -3.02 9.97
N ALA A 75 -3.24 -2.02 10.70
CA ALA A 75 -1.83 -1.89 11.07
C ALA A 75 -1.69 -1.71 12.57
N ILE A 76 -0.66 -2.31 13.14
CA ILE A 76 -0.20 -2.02 14.49
C ILE A 76 1.30 -1.71 14.49
N GLY A 77 1.72 -0.86 15.40
CA GLY A 77 3.11 -0.48 15.59
C GLY A 77 3.47 -0.40 17.07
N ILE A 78 4.70 -0.76 17.37
CA ILE A 78 5.31 -0.65 18.70
C ILE A 78 6.59 0.15 18.55
N LYS A 79 6.77 1.15 19.41
CA LYS A 79 7.93 2.04 19.44
C LYS A 79 8.74 1.83 20.72
N SER A 80 10.06 1.74 20.58
CA SER A 80 11.00 1.61 21.68
C SER A 80 12.31 2.33 21.37
N ASN A 81 12.56 3.49 21.99
CA ASN A 81 13.76 4.30 21.78
C ASN A 81 14.13 4.43 20.28
N ASP A 82 15.18 3.71 19.87
CA ASP A 82 15.73 3.71 18.50
C ASP A 82 15.15 2.62 17.60
N PHE A 83 14.33 1.70 18.12
CA PHE A 83 13.74 0.60 17.38
C PHE A 83 12.21 0.64 17.39
N ASN A 84 11.62 0.51 16.20
CA ASN A 84 10.18 0.38 16.02
C ASN A 84 9.87 -0.92 15.27
N PHE A 85 8.75 -1.55 15.61
CA PHE A 85 8.22 -2.68 14.87
C PHE A 85 6.85 -2.32 14.31
N VAL A 86 6.60 -2.70 13.05
CA VAL A 86 5.33 -2.46 12.38
C VAL A 86 4.87 -3.72 11.68
N ILE A 87 3.58 -4.02 11.81
CA ILE A 87 2.89 -5.00 11.00
C ILE A 87 1.60 -4.39 10.43
N GLU A 88 1.35 -4.65 9.14
CA GLU A 88 0.15 -4.25 8.44
C GLU A 88 -0.39 -5.46 7.66
N ALA A 89 -1.64 -5.83 7.88
CA ALA A 89 -2.36 -6.84 7.13
C ALA A 89 -3.48 -6.21 6.32
N GLY A 90 -3.81 -6.81 5.19
CA GLY A 90 -4.87 -6.37 4.31
C GLY A 90 -5.77 -7.50 3.86
N ASP A 91 -7.06 -7.24 3.73
CA ASP A 91 -8.04 -8.17 3.14
C ASP A 91 -8.69 -7.47 1.95
N SER A 92 -8.39 -7.93 0.74
CA SER A 92 -8.95 -7.37 -0.50
C SER A 92 -9.81 -8.41 -1.20
N ARG A 93 -11.11 -8.15 -1.32
CA ARG A 93 -12.09 -9.08 -1.87
C ARG A 93 -12.92 -8.45 -2.98
N ALA A 94 -13.46 -9.29 -3.86
CA ALA A 94 -14.40 -8.90 -4.90
C ALA A 94 -15.68 -9.74 -4.82
N PHE A 95 -16.81 -9.11 -5.15
CA PHE A 95 -18.13 -9.71 -5.21
C PHE A 95 -18.92 -9.14 -6.39
N LEU A 96 -20.06 -9.77 -6.72
CA LEU A 96 -20.93 -9.44 -7.85
C LEU A 96 -20.28 -9.56 -9.24
N ASP A 97 -19.08 -10.13 -9.30
CA ASP A 97 -18.43 -10.54 -10.53
C ASP A 97 -19.07 -11.82 -11.10
N ASP A 98 -18.87 -12.04 -12.40
CA ASP A 98 -19.38 -13.20 -13.13
C ASP A 98 -18.29 -13.86 -14.01
N ASN A 99 -18.73 -14.80 -14.87
CA ASN A 99 -17.81 -15.52 -15.75
C ASN A 99 -17.06 -14.65 -16.76
N GLY A 100 -17.59 -13.50 -17.13
CA GLY A 100 -16.96 -12.52 -18.02
C GLY A 100 -16.17 -11.43 -17.31
N SER A 101 -16.27 -11.30 -15.98
CA SER A 101 -15.55 -10.28 -15.21
C SER A 101 -14.04 -10.59 -15.13
N PRO A 102 -13.15 -9.66 -15.52
CA PRO A 102 -11.71 -9.89 -15.47
C PRO A 102 -11.16 -9.59 -14.09
N LEU A 103 -11.17 -10.61 -13.23
CA LEU A 103 -10.48 -10.54 -11.96
C LEU A 103 -8.98 -10.79 -12.14
N SER A 104 -8.20 -10.17 -11.26
CA SER A 104 -6.76 -10.41 -11.15
C SER A 104 -6.32 -10.21 -9.69
N THR A 105 -5.09 -10.60 -9.41
CA THR A 105 -4.43 -10.35 -8.12
C THR A 105 -4.29 -8.85 -7.78
N SER A 106 -4.58 -7.94 -8.71
CA SER A 106 -4.62 -6.49 -8.44
C SER A 106 -5.93 -6.02 -7.78
N MET A 107 -6.94 -6.90 -7.78
CA MET A 107 -8.30 -6.68 -7.29
C MET A 107 -8.62 -7.54 -6.08
N VAL A 108 -8.14 -8.79 -6.07
CA VAL A 108 -8.38 -9.76 -4.99
C VAL A 108 -7.03 -10.21 -4.42
N ASN A 109 -6.90 -10.12 -3.09
CA ASN A 109 -5.80 -10.67 -2.30
C ASN A 109 -6.28 -10.77 -0.84
N PRO A 110 -6.96 -11.88 -0.46
CA PRO A 110 -7.59 -12.01 0.85
C PRO A 110 -6.57 -12.34 1.94
N ILE A 111 -6.65 -11.62 3.06
CA ILE A 111 -5.83 -11.80 4.26
C ILE A 111 -4.33 -11.95 3.96
N GLU A 112 -3.67 -10.84 3.64
CA GLU A 112 -2.25 -10.81 3.26
C GLU A 112 -1.43 -9.88 4.16
N LEU A 113 -0.15 -10.23 4.37
CA LEU A 113 0.82 -9.39 5.06
C LEU A 113 1.35 -8.31 4.13
N ILE A 114 0.86 -7.08 4.29
CA ILE A 114 1.25 -5.94 3.48
C ILE A 114 2.61 -5.39 3.91
N GLN A 115 2.81 -5.22 5.22
CA GLN A 115 4.08 -4.77 5.80
C GLN A 115 4.36 -5.53 7.08
N GLY A 116 5.64 -5.78 7.36
CA GLY A 116 6.11 -6.48 8.55
C GLY A 116 7.60 -6.24 8.66
N TYR A 117 8.02 -5.24 9.42
CA TYR A 117 9.41 -4.81 9.45
C TYR A 117 9.87 -4.33 10.84
N LEU A 118 11.15 -4.55 11.11
CA LEU A 118 11.88 -3.84 12.14
C LEU A 118 12.43 -2.55 11.53
N MET A 119 12.36 -1.47 12.28
CA MET A 119 12.87 -0.17 11.90
C MET A 119 13.83 0.31 12.96
N TRP A 120 15.00 0.76 12.55
CA TRP A 120 15.94 1.49 13.38
C TRP A 120 15.89 2.96 12.98
N GLU A 121 15.79 3.86 13.95
CA GLU A 121 15.82 5.31 13.78
C GLU A 121 16.94 5.90 14.62
N HIS A 122 17.71 6.82 14.05
CA HIS A 122 18.76 7.52 14.77
C HIS A 122 18.95 8.94 14.26
N GLN A 123 19.36 9.83 15.14
CA GLN A 123 19.64 11.23 14.81
C GLN A 123 21.13 11.51 14.91
N ASN A 124 21.59 12.55 14.22
CA ASN A 124 22.97 13.04 14.30
C ASN A 124 24.05 12.07 13.79
N LEU A 125 23.70 11.14 12.89
CA LEU A 125 24.64 10.14 12.38
C LEU A 125 25.74 10.74 11.49
N PHE A 126 25.38 11.68 10.62
CA PHE A 126 26.33 12.35 9.70
C PHE A 126 26.40 13.87 9.89
N GLU A 127 25.32 14.50 10.36
CA GLU A 127 25.29 15.92 10.69
C GLU A 127 24.31 16.20 11.83
N LYS A 128 24.47 17.34 12.51
CA LYS A 128 23.53 17.79 13.54
C LYS A 128 22.12 18.00 12.98
N ASP A 129 21.12 17.45 13.67
CA ASP A 129 19.70 17.41 13.32
C ASP A 129 19.38 16.53 12.07
N GLY A 130 20.35 15.79 11.54
CA GLY A 130 20.14 14.80 10.49
C GLY A 130 19.47 13.54 11.04
N ARG A 131 18.58 12.90 10.27
CA ARG A 131 17.77 11.74 10.68
C ARG A 131 18.02 10.56 9.76
N SER A 132 18.37 9.41 10.33
CA SER A 132 18.52 8.13 9.63
C SER A 132 17.41 7.18 10.02
N SER A 133 16.88 6.42 9.05
CA SER A 133 15.99 5.31 9.30
C SER A 133 16.35 4.11 8.42
N LEU A 134 16.42 2.92 9.02
CA LEU A 134 16.64 1.65 8.32
C LEU A 134 15.47 0.72 8.59
N ARG A 135 14.77 0.28 7.56
CA ARG A 135 13.68 -0.69 7.64
C ARG A 135 14.13 -2.02 7.03
N VAL A 136 13.89 -3.12 7.72
CA VAL A 136 14.22 -4.48 7.25
C VAL A 136 13.04 -5.41 7.46
N GLY A 137 12.61 -6.11 6.41
CA GLY A 137 11.49 -7.04 6.44
C GLY A 137 10.63 -6.99 5.18
N ARG A 138 9.31 -7.04 5.34
CA ARG A 138 8.33 -6.75 4.28
C ARG A 138 7.89 -5.30 4.34
N LEU A 139 7.97 -4.60 3.22
CA LEU A 139 7.78 -3.16 3.14
C LEU A 139 7.04 -2.75 1.87
N THR A 140 6.36 -1.61 1.96
CA THR A 140 5.93 -0.86 0.78
C THR A 140 6.95 0.24 0.50
N LEU A 141 7.26 0.42 -0.79
CA LEU A 141 8.20 1.42 -1.26
C LEU A 141 7.47 2.64 -1.83
N ASP A 142 8.05 3.79 -1.55
CA ASP A 142 7.72 5.07 -2.14
C ASP A 142 9.03 5.81 -2.41
N VAL A 143 9.33 6.06 -3.69
CA VAL A 143 10.60 6.60 -4.16
C VAL A 143 10.39 7.90 -4.93
N GLY A 144 11.08 8.96 -4.51
CA GLY A 144 11.04 10.28 -5.14
C GLY A 144 9.62 10.83 -5.28
N SER A 145 9.27 11.31 -6.48
CA SER A 145 7.92 11.83 -6.79
C SER A 145 6.88 10.73 -7.05
N ARG A 146 7.09 9.50 -6.58
CA ARG A 146 6.15 8.37 -6.76
C ARG A 146 5.96 7.90 -8.21
N ARG A 147 6.83 8.32 -9.13
CA ARG A 147 6.75 7.98 -10.56
C ARG A 147 7.31 6.61 -10.90
N LEU A 148 8.35 6.16 -10.17
CA LEU A 148 8.99 4.86 -10.38
C LEU A 148 8.30 3.77 -9.56
N VAL A 149 8.26 3.95 -8.24
CA VAL A 149 7.60 3.03 -7.32
C VAL A 149 6.85 3.82 -6.25
N ALA A 150 5.61 3.42 -6.06
CA ALA A 150 4.73 4.01 -5.07
C ALA A 150 3.73 2.99 -4.56
N ARG A 151 3.38 3.10 -3.27
CA ARG A 151 2.22 2.42 -2.72
C ARG A 151 0.95 2.91 -3.43
N SER A 152 0.36 2.05 -4.26
CA SER A 152 -0.82 2.39 -5.07
C SER A 152 -2.02 2.77 -4.19
N LYS A 153 -2.59 3.95 -4.42
CA LYS A 153 -3.83 4.41 -3.74
C LYS A 153 -5.11 3.86 -4.42
N PHE A 154 -5.08 3.68 -5.75
CA PHE A 154 -6.26 3.34 -6.55
C PHE A 154 -6.58 1.84 -6.60
N ARG A 155 -5.58 0.96 -6.77
CA ARG A 155 -5.76 -0.50 -6.78
C ARG A 155 -6.42 -1.00 -5.50
N ASN A 156 -7.03 -2.18 -5.56
CA ASN A 156 -7.55 -2.85 -4.37
C ASN A 156 -6.43 -3.49 -3.57
N THR A 157 -5.51 -4.18 -4.23
CA THR A 157 -4.36 -4.79 -3.55
C THR A 157 -3.13 -3.87 -3.57
N MET A 158 -2.11 -4.22 -2.80
CA MET A 158 -0.87 -3.46 -2.68
C MET A 158 0.32 -4.26 -3.21
N ASN A 159 1.31 -3.55 -3.75
CA ASN A 159 2.60 -4.16 -4.08
C ASN A 159 3.50 -4.09 -2.86
N THR A 160 4.09 -5.22 -2.52
CA THR A 160 4.98 -5.36 -1.36
C THR A 160 6.33 -5.89 -1.82
N PHE A 161 7.34 -5.61 -1.01
CA PHE A 161 8.72 -5.94 -1.28
C PHE A 161 9.34 -6.53 -0.02
N SER A 162 10.31 -7.43 -0.18
CA SER A 162 11.08 -7.98 0.93
C SER A 162 12.54 -7.61 0.84
N GLY A 163 13.08 -7.00 1.89
CA GLY A 163 14.48 -6.61 1.92
C GLY A 163 14.70 -5.47 2.89
N ALA A 164 15.54 -4.52 2.48
CA ALA A 164 15.90 -3.38 3.31
C ALA A 164 15.72 -2.05 2.55
N GLU A 165 15.36 -1.02 3.29
CA GLU A 165 15.36 0.37 2.84
C GLU A 165 16.02 1.24 3.91
N TRP A 166 16.96 2.06 3.48
CA TRP A 166 17.57 3.09 4.30
C TRP A 166 17.19 4.47 3.76
N LYS A 167 16.85 5.38 4.65
CA LYS A 167 16.60 6.79 4.35
C LYS A 167 17.42 7.66 5.29
N TYR A 168 18.02 8.69 4.72
CA TYR A 168 18.67 9.76 5.44
C TYR A 168 18.07 11.09 5.04
N GLU A 169 17.67 11.89 6.02
CA GLU A 169 17.21 13.24 5.83
C GLU A 169 18.17 14.21 6.51
N THR A 170 18.66 15.17 5.73
CA THR A 170 19.50 16.25 6.23
C THR A 170 18.68 17.26 7.03
N LYS A 171 19.34 18.08 7.84
CA LYS A 171 18.73 19.23 8.53
C LYS A 171 18.00 20.18 7.57
N ARG A 172 18.51 20.34 6.35
CA ARG A 172 17.91 21.19 5.31
C ARG A 172 16.72 20.53 4.60
N GLY A 173 16.45 19.27 4.90
CA GLY A 173 15.35 18.49 4.35
C GLY A 173 15.67 17.79 3.03
N ASN A 174 16.92 17.81 2.57
CA ASN A 174 17.36 16.95 1.47
C ASN A 174 17.32 15.50 1.93
N GLN A 175 16.88 14.60 1.04
CA GLN A 175 16.66 13.20 1.37
C GLN A 175 17.46 12.29 0.45
N LEU A 176 18.15 11.33 1.03
CA LEU A 176 18.81 10.21 0.35
C LEU A 176 18.07 8.93 0.74
N GLN A 177 17.66 8.16 -0.25
CA GLN A 177 16.98 6.88 -0.07
C GLN A 177 17.75 5.81 -0.84
N MET A 178 18.00 4.68 -0.18
CA MET A 178 18.59 3.49 -0.78
C MET A 178 17.74 2.29 -0.42
N PHE A 179 17.59 1.34 -1.33
CA PHE A 179 16.88 0.11 -1.03
C PHE A 179 17.43 -1.05 -1.85
N TYR A 180 17.28 -2.25 -1.29
CA TYR A 180 17.54 -3.51 -1.97
C TYR A 180 16.48 -4.51 -1.54
N THR A 181 15.70 -4.98 -2.49
CA THR A 181 14.49 -5.77 -2.21
C THR A 181 14.23 -6.84 -3.26
N LEU A 182 13.40 -7.81 -2.89
CA LEU A 182 12.79 -8.79 -3.75
C LEU A 182 11.30 -8.42 -3.91
N PRO A 183 10.80 -8.24 -5.14
CA PRO A 183 9.36 -8.12 -5.36
C PRO A 183 8.63 -9.36 -4.83
N VAL A 184 7.48 -9.12 -4.19
CA VAL A 184 6.61 -10.17 -3.67
C VAL A 184 5.54 -10.47 -4.72
N ASN A 185 5.44 -11.74 -5.11
CA ASN A 185 4.47 -12.23 -6.08
C ASN A 185 3.16 -12.53 -5.37
N ARG A 186 2.07 -11.95 -5.90
CA ARG A 186 0.73 -12.13 -5.36
C ARG A 186 0.11 -13.47 -5.74
N ALA A 187 -0.57 -14.11 -4.79
CA ALA A 187 -1.33 -15.34 -4.97
C ALA A 187 -2.79 -15.16 -4.47
N PRO A 188 -3.74 -16.03 -4.86
CA PRO A 188 -3.66 -17.07 -5.89
C PRO A 188 -3.61 -16.47 -7.31
N GLY A 189 -2.99 -17.18 -8.27
CA GLY A 189 -2.88 -16.71 -9.65
C GLY A 189 -4.09 -17.05 -10.54
N ASP A 190 -4.87 -18.05 -10.14
CA ASP A 190 -5.95 -18.63 -10.95
C ASP A 190 -7.26 -17.87 -10.81
N THR A 191 -7.96 -17.69 -11.92
CA THR A 191 -9.23 -16.93 -11.95
C THR A 191 -10.32 -17.56 -11.09
N SER A 192 -10.41 -18.89 -11.01
CA SER A 192 -11.39 -19.57 -10.15
C SER A 192 -11.15 -19.28 -8.67
N ASP A 193 -9.88 -19.30 -8.26
CA ASP A 193 -9.47 -19.06 -6.88
C ASP A 193 -9.70 -17.60 -6.48
N LEU A 194 -9.44 -16.67 -7.40
CA LEU A 194 -9.73 -15.25 -7.23
C LEU A 194 -11.23 -14.98 -7.03
N LYS A 195 -12.10 -15.62 -7.83
CA LYS A 195 -13.56 -15.50 -7.69
C LYS A 195 -14.08 -16.01 -6.36
N ASN A 196 -13.50 -17.12 -5.90
CA ASN A 196 -13.86 -17.71 -4.62
C ASN A 196 -13.23 -16.98 -3.43
N ASN A 197 -12.49 -15.89 -3.64
CA ASN A 197 -11.72 -15.18 -2.62
C ASN A 197 -10.86 -16.16 -1.78
N ARG A 198 -10.21 -17.12 -2.46
CA ARG A 198 -9.36 -18.11 -1.80
C ARG A 198 -8.14 -17.40 -1.19
N ILE A 199 -7.83 -17.77 0.05
CA ILE A 199 -6.65 -17.28 0.77
C ILE A 199 -5.45 -18.10 0.30
N GLU A 200 -4.46 -17.42 -0.26
CA GLU A 200 -3.14 -17.98 -0.53
C GLU A 200 -2.08 -16.90 -0.31
N TYR A 201 -1.11 -17.17 0.55
CA TYR A 201 -0.13 -16.17 0.95
C TYR A 201 0.90 -15.85 -0.13
N ASP A 202 1.21 -14.56 -0.24
CA ASP A 202 2.17 -14.05 -1.19
C ASP A 202 3.61 -14.52 -0.89
N ARG A 203 4.43 -14.68 -1.94
CA ARG A 203 5.80 -15.18 -1.81
C ARG A 203 6.81 -14.27 -2.53
N PRO A 204 7.98 -13.99 -1.94
CA PRO A 204 9.07 -13.34 -2.67
C PRO A 204 9.42 -14.08 -3.95
N SER A 205 9.66 -13.33 -5.03
CA SER A 205 9.96 -13.89 -6.36
C SER A 205 11.20 -14.79 -6.39
N GLY A 206 12.13 -14.62 -5.44
CA GLY A 206 13.39 -15.37 -5.32
C GLY A 206 14.39 -15.15 -6.46
N ARG A 207 13.92 -14.67 -7.62
CA ARG A 207 14.67 -14.50 -8.87
C ARG A 207 14.83 -13.04 -9.28
N ALA A 208 13.88 -12.20 -8.89
CA ALA A 208 13.89 -10.78 -9.22
C ALA A 208 14.44 -9.97 -8.06
N HIS A 209 15.41 -9.09 -8.36
CA HIS A 209 15.98 -8.14 -7.43
C HIS A 209 15.61 -6.72 -7.89
N PHE A 210 15.16 -5.90 -6.95
CA PHE A 210 14.80 -4.52 -7.18
C PHE A 210 15.51 -3.62 -6.17
N TRP A 211 16.40 -2.77 -6.68
CA TRP A 211 17.25 -1.90 -5.88
C TRP A 211 17.35 -0.53 -6.54
N GLY A 212 17.76 0.47 -5.76
CA GLY A 212 17.91 1.81 -6.27
C GLY A 212 18.43 2.79 -5.23
N VAL A 213 18.86 3.93 -5.72
CA VAL A 213 19.27 5.10 -4.94
C VAL A 213 18.52 6.30 -5.49
N SER A 214 17.94 7.10 -4.60
CA SER A 214 17.26 8.35 -4.94
C SER A 214 17.78 9.46 -4.04
N TYR A 215 18.08 10.61 -4.63
CA TYR A 215 18.41 11.83 -3.91
C TYR A 215 17.41 12.91 -4.28
N THR A 216 16.88 13.58 -3.27
CA THR A 216 15.93 14.67 -3.40
C THR A 216 16.52 15.91 -2.76
N ASP A 217 16.75 16.94 -3.56
CA ASP A 217 17.11 18.26 -3.06
C ASP A 217 15.83 19.07 -2.83
N LYS A 218 15.60 19.48 -1.59
CA LYS A 218 14.37 20.21 -1.22
C LYS A 218 14.32 21.60 -1.84
N SER A 219 15.48 22.22 -2.09
CA SER A 219 15.55 23.56 -2.70
C SER A 219 15.06 23.58 -4.14
N LEU A 220 15.12 22.44 -4.84
CA LEU A 220 14.69 22.31 -6.24
C LEU A 220 13.20 21.96 -6.40
N ILE A 221 12.48 21.78 -5.28
CA ILE A 221 11.03 21.45 -5.29
C ILE A 221 10.19 22.70 -5.01
N GLN A 222 10.79 23.79 -4.53
CA GLN A 222 10.13 25.09 -4.47
C GLN A 222 10.18 25.77 -5.84
N ASP A 223 9.15 25.53 -6.65
CA ASP A 223 8.74 26.44 -7.73
C ASP A 223 7.20 26.55 -7.71
N HIS A 224 6.75 27.78 -7.35
CA HIS A 224 5.41 28.38 -7.39
C HIS A 224 4.27 27.82 -6.51
#